data_AF-A0A6P0IDD4-F1
#
_entry.id   AF-A0A6P0IDD4-F1
#
_cell.length_a   1.000
_cell.length_b   1.000
_cell.length_c   1.000
_cell.angle_alpha   90.00
_cell.angle_beta   90.00
_cell.angle_gamma   90.00
#
_symmetry.space_group_name_H-M   'P 1'
#
loop_
_entity.id
_entity.type
_entity.pdbx_description
1 polymer ?
#
loop_
_entity_poly.entity_id
_entity_poly.type
_entity_poly.pdbx_seq_one_letter_code
_entity_poly.pdbx_strand_id
1 'polypeptide(L)'
;MSRKVEVVPHDPKWPDEFERESKQIALAVGDNLVAVHHIGSTSIPELDAKPIIDILVEVKDITKVDENSSGMDTIGYEGMGEYGIPGRRYFRKHNQIGIRTHHVHMFELNSLQVERHLAFRDYMIAHPKDAHKYGEIKRKLANKYPDNIESYMDGKDWFIKEMDRKAAEWRRELRIKN
;
A
#
# COMPACT_ATOMS: atom_id res chain seq x y z
N MET A 1 13.70 19.21 2.40
CA MET A 1 14.08 18.80 1.03
C MET A 1 13.01 17.87 0.50
N SER A 2 12.55 18.07 -0.73
CA SER A 2 11.58 17.15 -1.37
C SER A 2 12.25 15.80 -1.61
N ARG A 3 11.55 14.70 -1.32
CA ARG A 3 12.07 13.35 -1.55
C ARG A 3 12.03 13.05 -3.04
N LYS A 4 13.15 12.57 -3.59
CA LYS A 4 13.21 12.11 -4.98
C LYS A 4 12.18 11.02 -5.27
N VAL A 5 11.52 11.14 -6.41
CA VAL A 5 10.61 10.15 -6.97
C VAL A 5 11.44 9.15 -7.77
N GLU A 6 11.74 8.01 -7.15
CA GLU A 6 12.49 6.94 -7.77
C GLU A 6 11.59 5.73 -8.02
N VAL A 7 11.60 5.22 -9.26
CA VAL A 7 10.90 4.00 -9.66
C VAL A 7 11.98 3.02 -10.13
N VAL A 8 12.08 1.89 -9.44
CA VAL A 8 13.08 0.86 -9.69
C VAL A 8 12.43 -0.39 -10.29
N PRO A 9 13.20 -1.25 -10.98
CA PRO A 9 12.73 -2.57 -11.39
C PRO A 9 12.15 -3.35 -10.21
N HIS A 10 11.16 -4.21 -10.48
CA HIS A 10 10.59 -5.08 -9.47
C HIS A 10 11.68 -5.91 -8.75
N ASP A 11 11.70 -5.87 -7.42
CA ASP A 11 12.61 -6.68 -6.60
C ASP A 11 11.89 -7.93 -6.09
N PRO A 12 12.35 -9.16 -6.43
CA PRO A 12 11.75 -10.40 -5.94
C PRO A 12 11.86 -10.58 -4.42
N LYS A 13 12.61 -9.73 -3.70
CA LYS A 13 12.72 -9.75 -2.24
C LYS A 13 11.62 -8.96 -1.53
N TRP A 14 10.81 -8.15 -2.24
CA TRP A 14 9.73 -7.39 -1.61
C TRP A 14 8.70 -8.25 -0.87
N PRO A 15 8.30 -9.44 -1.35
CA PRO A 15 7.48 -10.36 -0.57
C PRO A 15 8.14 -10.77 0.75
N ASP A 16 9.44 -11.08 0.77
CA ASP A 16 10.15 -11.44 1.99
C ASP A 16 10.26 -10.25 2.97
N GLU A 17 10.45 -9.02 2.45
CA GLU A 17 10.41 -7.79 3.24
C GLU A 17 9.05 -7.58 3.89
N PHE A 18 7.99 -7.73 3.10
CA PHE A 18 6.61 -7.71 3.61
C PHE A 18 6.41 -8.77 4.69
N GLU A 19 6.82 -10.02 4.47
CA GLU A 19 6.61 -11.09 5.44
C GLU A 19 7.31 -10.80 6.78
N ARG A 20 8.55 -10.31 6.74
CA ARG A 20 9.28 -9.91 7.97
C ARG A 20 8.54 -8.81 8.72
N GLU A 21 8.12 -7.78 8.00
CA GLU A 21 7.47 -6.63 8.62
C GLU A 21 6.05 -6.97 9.12
N SER A 22 5.32 -7.82 8.40
CA SER A 22 3.98 -8.29 8.79
C SER A 22 3.98 -8.99 10.14
N LYS A 23 5.02 -9.78 10.45
CA LYS A 23 5.18 -10.46 11.75
C LYS A 23 5.38 -9.47 12.89
N GLN A 24 6.18 -8.42 12.67
CA GLN A 24 6.40 -7.38 13.68
C GLN A 24 5.13 -6.57 13.93
N ILE A 25 4.41 -6.21 12.87
CA ILE A 25 3.12 -5.51 12.97
C ILE A 25 2.09 -6.38 13.70
N ALA A 26 2.03 -7.68 13.38
CA ALA A 26 1.10 -8.59 14.02
C ALA A 26 1.32 -8.67 15.55
N LEU A 27 2.57 -8.72 15.98
CA LEU A 27 2.93 -8.68 17.41
C LEU A 27 2.57 -7.34 18.07
N ALA A 28 2.82 -6.22 17.38
CA ALA A 28 2.51 -4.89 17.90
C ALA A 28 1.00 -4.63 18.03
N VAL A 29 0.20 -5.13 17.08
CA VAL A 29 -1.26 -4.98 17.07
C VAL A 29 -1.95 -5.97 18.02
N GLY A 30 -1.38 -7.16 18.23
CA GLY A 30 -1.86 -8.15 19.19
C GLY A 30 -3.28 -8.64 18.89
N ASP A 31 -4.09 -8.79 19.93
CA ASP A 31 -5.45 -9.36 19.84
C ASP A 31 -6.43 -8.54 19.00
N ASN A 32 -6.09 -7.29 18.67
CA ASN A 32 -6.90 -6.45 17.80
C ASN A 32 -6.73 -6.83 16.31
N LEU A 33 -5.73 -7.64 15.97
CA LEU A 33 -5.43 -8.00 14.59
C LEU A 33 -6.49 -8.94 14.01
N VAL A 34 -6.89 -8.68 12.77
CA VAL A 34 -7.66 -9.62 11.94
C VAL A 34 -6.78 -10.20 10.84
N ALA A 35 -6.12 -9.35 10.06
CA ALA A 35 -5.29 -9.78 8.93
C ALA A 35 -4.24 -8.73 8.56
N VAL A 36 -3.17 -9.19 7.88
CA VAL A 36 -2.14 -8.33 7.28
C VAL A 36 -1.94 -8.75 5.83
N HIS A 37 -1.97 -7.78 4.91
CA HIS A 37 -1.86 -8.02 3.49
C HIS A 37 -0.78 -7.16 2.85
N HIS A 38 -0.02 -7.74 1.93
CA HIS A 38 0.85 -6.96 1.04
C HIS A 38 -0.02 -6.31 -0.03
N ILE A 39 0.04 -4.99 -0.15
CA ILE A 39 -0.70 -4.22 -1.15
C ILE A 39 0.25 -3.27 -1.90
N GLY A 40 -0.31 -2.42 -2.75
CA GLY A 40 0.46 -1.45 -3.52
C GLY A 40 1.30 -2.11 -4.61
N SER A 41 2.15 -1.31 -5.26
CA SER A 41 2.89 -1.79 -6.44
C SER A 41 3.91 -2.88 -6.13
N THR A 42 4.48 -2.90 -4.93
CA THR A 42 5.50 -3.89 -4.54
C THR A 42 4.92 -5.28 -4.30
N SER A 43 3.60 -5.40 -4.21
CA SER A 43 2.88 -6.68 -4.13
C SER A 43 2.53 -7.31 -5.48
N ILE A 44 2.82 -6.61 -6.59
CA ILE A 44 2.47 -7.05 -7.95
C ILE A 44 3.78 -7.51 -8.64
N PRO A 45 3.89 -8.79 -9.03
CA PRO A 45 5.08 -9.29 -9.72
C PRO A 45 5.39 -8.50 -11.00
N GLU A 46 6.69 -8.32 -11.26
CA GLU A 46 7.21 -7.65 -12.47
C GLU A 46 6.82 -6.17 -12.63
N LEU A 47 6.18 -5.57 -11.62
CA LEU A 47 5.80 -4.16 -11.65
C LEU A 47 6.86 -3.26 -11.02
N ASP A 48 7.55 -2.47 -11.85
CA ASP A 48 8.45 -1.42 -11.38
C ASP A 48 7.76 -0.47 -10.40
N ALA A 49 8.38 -0.17 -9.27
CA ALA A 49 7.75 0.57 -8.18
C ALA A 49 8.73 1.48 -7.46
N LYS A 50 8.17 2.38 -6.63
CA LYS A 50 8.97 2.99 -5.57
C LYS A 50 9.32 1.86 -4.58
N PRO A 51 10.55 1.77 -4.07
CA PRO A 51 10.95 0.73 -3.11
C PRO A 51 10.38 1.05 -1.72
N ILE A 52 9.05 0.95 -1.61
CA ILE A 52 8.28 1.17 -0.39
C ILE A 52 7.27 0.03 -0.29
N ILE A 53 7.31 -0.73 0.80
CA ILE A 53 6.35 -1.79 1.06
C ILE A 53 5.07 -1.15 1.61
N ASP A 54 3.98 -1.24 0.86
CA ASP A 54 2.65 -0.82 1.31
C ASP A 54 1.94 -2.02 1.95
N ILE A 55 1.53 -1.86 3.21
CA ILE A 55 0.96 -2.91 4.06
C ILE A 55 -0.45 -2.49 4.44
N LEU A 56 -1.41 -3.39 4.26
CA LEU A 56 -2.79 -3.21 4.71
C LEU A 56 -3.01 -4.08 5.95
N VAL A 57 -3.52 -3.48 7.02
CA VAL A 57 -3.85 -4.18 8.27
C VAL A 57 -5.32 -4.03 8.53
N GLU A 58 -5.99 -5.15 8.76
CA GLU A 58 -7.37 -5.20 9.23
C GLU A 58 -7.37 -5.39 10.74
N VAL A 59 -8.13 -4.56 11.44
CA VAL A 59 -8.30 -4.62 12.89
C VAL A 59 -9.76 -4.77 13.28
N LYS A 60 -10.02 -5.33 14.47
CA LYS A 60 -11.38 -5.50 15.00
C LYS A 60 -12.01 -4.17 15.39
N ASP A 61 -11.20 -3.28 15.95
CA ASP A 61 -11.61 -1.96 16.44
C ASP A 61 -10.51 -0.94 16.12
N ILE A 62 -10.82 0.05 15.29
CA ILE A 62 -9.83 1.05 14.88
C ILE A 62 -9.45 2.00 16.01
N THR A 63 -10.32 2.19 17.01
CA THR A 63 -10.05 3.10 18.14
C THR A 63 -8.96 2.56 19.06
N LYS A 64 -8.84 1.23 19.18
CA LYS A 64 -7.76 0.57 19.91
C LYS A 64 -6.38 0.77 19.28
N VAL A 65 -6.32 1.11 18.00
CA VAL A 65 -5.05 1.48 17.35
C VAL A 65 -4.55 2.82 17.88
N ASP A 66 -5.44 3.75 18.23
CA ASP A 66 -5.06 5.02 18.84
C ASP A 66 -4.56 4.82 20.27
N GLU A 67 -5.26 3.99 21.04
CA GLU A 67 -4.91 3.63 22.42
C GLU A 67 -3.56 2.91 22.53
N ASN A 68 -3.18 2.13 21.50
CA ASN A 68 -1.95 1.34 21.45
C ASN A 68 -0.98 1.79 20.34
N SER A 69 -0.95 3.09 20.03
CA SER A 69 -0.02 3.65 19.04
C SER A 69 1.45 3.41 19.40
N SER A 70 1.77 3.29 20.70
CA SER A 70 3.12 3.03 21.22
C SER A 70 3.71 1.68 20.75
N GLY A 71 2.87 0.68 20.46
CA GLY A 71 3.33 -0.60 19.91
C GLY A 71 3.96 -0.43 18.52
N MET A 72 3.35 0.39 17.67
CA MET A 72 3.87 0.72 16.33
C MET A 72 5.12 1.59 16.41
N ASP A 73 5.15 2.56 17.33
CA ASP A 73 6.32 3.42 17.57
C ASP A 73 7.56 2.59 17.97
N THR A 74 7.37 1.58 18.81
CA THR A 74 8.44 0.68 19.29
C THR A 74 9.13 -0.07 18.15
N ILE A 75 8.41 -0.39 17.07
CA ILE A 75 8.97 -1.05 15.88
C ILE A 75 9.35 -0.05 14.76
N GLY A 76 9.39 1.24 15.08
CA GLY A 76 9.94 2.31 14.26
C GLY A 76 8.96 3.00 13.32
N TYR A 77 7.65 2.85 13.54
CA TYR A 77 6.64 3.58 12.79
C TYR A 77 6.32 4.94 13.41
N GLU A 78 5.89 5.87 12.57
CA GLU A 78 5.34 7.15 12.97
C GLU A 78 3.85 7.18 12.60
N GLY A 79 2.98 7.41 13.59
CA GLY A 79 1.53 7.54 13.41
C GLY A 79 1.13 8.89 12.82
N MET A 80 0.26 8.87 11.81
CA MET A 80 -0.19 10.05 11.06
C MET A 80 -1.70 10.30 11.17
N GLY A 81 -2.41 9.50 11.97
CA GLY A 81 -3.88 9.48 12.02
C GLY A 81 -4.50 9.06 10.69
N GLU A 82 -5.60 9.70 10.30
CA GLU A 82 -6.31 9.40 9.05
C GLU A 82 -5.53 9.79 7.79
N TYR A 83 -4.80 10.91 7.87
CA TYR A 83 -3.94 11.42 6.80
C TYR A 83 -4.64 11.53 5.43
N GLY A 84 -5.89 12.02 5.43
CA GLY A 84 -6.68 12.27 4.22
C GLY A 84 -7.60 11.13 3.77
N ILE A 85 -7.66 10.00 4.50
CA ILE A 85 -8.63 8.93 4.25
C ILE A 85 -9.44 8.67 5.53
N PRO A 86 -10.76 8.98 5.55
CA PRO A 86 -11.60 8.75 6.71
C PRO A 86 -11.56 7.29 7.19
N GLY A 87 -11.49 7.11 8.51
CA GLY A 87 -11.45 5.79 9.15
C GLY A 87 -10.11 5.05 9.03
N ARG A 88 -9.08 5.66 8.42
CA ARG A 88 -7.74 5.07 8.36
C ARG A 88 -6.94 5.37 9.62
N ARG A 89 -6.00 4.48 9.98
CA ARG A 89 -4.79 4.87 10.71
C ARG A 89 -3.58 4.58 9.86
N TYR A 90 -2.86 5.64 9.52
CA TYR A 90 -1.72 5.59 8.63
C TYR A 90 -0.43 5.68 9.42
N PHE A 91 0.48 4.74 9.16
CA PHE A 91 1.80 4.76 9.72
C PHE A 91 2.86 4.71 8.64
N ARG A 92 4.02 5.29 8.95
CA ARG A 92 5.11 5.39 8.01
C ARG A 92 6.45 5.12 8.70
N LYS A 93 7.33 4.35 8.06
CA LYS A 93 8.65 3.98 8.62
C LYS A 93 9.80 4.40 7.72
N HIS A 94 10.92 4.80 8.31
CA HIS A 94 12.15 5.14 7.59
C HIS A 94 13.28 4.20 7.99
N ASN A 95 14.28 4.07 7.11
CA ASN A 95 15.56 3.46 7.46
C ASN A 95 16.44 4.46 8.25
N GLN A 96 17.64 4.00 8.64
CA GLN A 96 18.57 4.77 9.48
C GLN A 96 19.05 6.08 8.86
N ILE A 97 19.00 6.22 7.53
CA ILE A 97 19.38 7.44 6.81
C ILE A 97 18.17 8.31 6.42
N GLY A 98 16.99 8.04 7.01
CA GLY A 98 15.79 8.85 6.81
C GLY A 98 15.03 8.58 5.50
N ILE A 99 15.35 7.51 4.78
CA ILE A 99 14.61 7.12 3.57
C ILE A 99 13.42 6.27 3.98
N ARG A 100 12.24 6.65 3.50
CA ARG A 100 10.98 5.95 3.77
C ARG A 100 10.93 4.59 3.07
N THR A 101 10.65 3.55 3.85
CA THR A 101 10.69 2.14 3.42
C THR A 101 9.34 1.43 3.52
N HIS A 102 8.47 1.84 4.44
CA HIS A 102 7.18 1.19 4.63
C HIS A 102 6.06 2.20 4.86
N HIS A 103 4.88 1.80 4.40
CA HIS A 103 3.59 2.42 4.67
C HIS A 103 2.66 1.36 5.25
N VAL A 104 1.97 1.68 6.34
CA VAL A 104 0.93 0.82 6.90
C VAL A 104 -0.38 1.57 6.86
N HIS A 105 -1.38 0.94 6.27
CA HIS A 105 -2.76 1.40 6.22
C HIS A 105 -3.59 0.48 7.08
N MET A 106 -4.01 0.94 8.26
CA MET A 106 -4.91 0.19 9.12
C MET A 106 -6.35 0.65 8.91
N PHE A 107 -7.26 -0.32 8.82
CA PHE A 107 -8.69 -0.09 8.76
C PHE A 107 -9.43 -1.11 9.62
N GLU A 108 -10.60 -0.72 10.12
CA GLU A 108 -11.50 -1.66 10.77
C GLU A 108 -12.02 -2.72 9.78
N LEU A 109 -12.34 -3.89 10.32
CA LEU A 109 -12.97 -4.98 9.59
C LEU A 109 -14.17 -4.50 8.77
N ASN A 110 -14.33 -5.06 7.57
CA ASN A 110 -15.39 -4.71 6.59
C ASN A 110 -15.27 -3.31 5.97
N SER A 111 -14.15 -2.61 6.15
CA SER A 111 -13.91 -1.35 5.45
C SER A 111 -13.86 -1.54 3.92
N LEU A 112 -14.60 -0.71 3.18
CA LEU A 112 -14.53 -0.67 1.71
C LEU A 112 -13.12 -0.35 1.19
N GLN A 113 -12.26 0.26 2.00
CA GLN A 113 -10.86 0.51 1.63
C GLN A 113 -10.06 -0.80 1.58
N VAL A 114 -10.36 -1.75 2.48
CA VAL A 114 -9.74 -3.09 2.44
C VAL A 114 -10.11 -3.78 1.15
N GLU A 115 -11.41 -3.84 0.83
CA GLU A 115 -11.90 -4.46 -0.41
C GLU A 115 -11.27 -3.80 -1.65
N ARG A 116 -11.22 -2.46 -1.69
CA ARG A 116 -10.63 -1.70 -2.80
C ARG A 116 -9.16 -2.03 -3.00
N HIS A 117 -8.35 -2.00 -1.94
CA HIS A 117 -6.91 -2.25 -2.04
C HIS A 117 -6.60 -3.69 -2.48
N LEU A 118 -7.31 -4.67 -1.92
CA LEU A 118 -7.15 -6.07 -2.31
C LEU A 118 -7.63 -6.31 -3.75
N ALA A 119 -8.77 -5.75 -4.14
CA ALA A 119 -9.26 -5.84 -5.51
C ALA A 119 -8.26 -5.27 -6.51
N PHE A 120 -7.69 -4.09 -6.23
CA PHE A 120 -6.67 -3.49 -7.09
C PHE A 120 -5.47 -4.42 -7.27
N ARG A 121 -4.88 -4.92 -6.18
CA ARG A 121 -3.74 -5.84 -6.26
C ARG A 121 -4.08 -7.08 -7.07
N ASP A 122 -5.14 -7.78 -6.68
CA ASP A 122 -5.52 -9.06 -7.28
C ASP A 122 -5.85 -8.90 -8.77
N TYR A 123 -6.53 -7.81 -9.13
CA TYR A 123 -6.81 -7.46 -10.53
C TYR A 123 -5.52 -7.26 -11.32
N MET A 124 -4.58 -6.47 -10.78
CA MET A 124 -3.35 -6.15 -11.49
C MET A 124 -2.43 -7.37 -11.65
N ILE A 125 -2.45 -8.32 -10.70
CA ILE A 125 -1.78 -9.62 -10.83
C ILE A 125 -2.43 -10.45 -11.96
N ALA A 126 -3.76 -10.50 -12.01
CA ALA A 126 -4.49 -11.25 -13.04
C ALA A 126 -4.41 -10.60 -14.45
N HIS A 127 -4.09 -9.31 -14.53
CA HIS A 127 -4.06 -8.53 -15.78
C HIS A 127 -2.68 -7.88 -16.01
N PRO A 128 -1.65 -8.69 -16.35
CA PRO A 128 -0.27 -8.20 -16.47
C PRO A 128 -0.09 -7.09 -17.53
N LYS A 129 -0.96 -7.03 -18.55
CA LYS A 129 -0.96 -5.93 -19.53
C LYS A 129 -1.28 -4.57 -18.89
N ASP A 130 -2.26 -4.53 -18.00
CA ASP A 130 -2.61 -3.31 -17.26
C ASP A 130 -1.50 -2.96 -16.25
N ALA A 131 -0.91 -3.96 -15.59
CA ALA A 131 0.27 -3.77 -14.73
C ALA A 131 1.46 -3.16 -15.49
N HIS A 132 1.79 -3.70 -16.66
CA HIS A 132 2.87 -3.17 -17.50
C HIS A 132 2.62 -1.70 -17.88
N LYS A 133 1.40 -1.37 -18.33
CA LYS A 133 1.00 0.01 -18.64
C LYS A 133 1.13 0.93 -17.42
N TYR A 134 0.77 0.44 -16.23
CA TYR A 134 0.95 1.20 -15.00
C TYR A 134 2.43 1.47 -14.69
N GLY A 135 3.30 0.46 -14.90
CA GLY A 135 4.75 0.60 -14.79
C GLY A 135 5.30 1.69 -15.71
N GLU A 136 4.91 1.68 -16.98
CA GLU A 136 5.30 2.71 -17.96
C GLU A 136 4.89 4.13 -17.54
N ILE A 137 3.65 4.29 -17.06
CA ILE A 137 3.16 5.58 -16.56
C ILE A 137 4.02 6.07 -15.40
N LYS A 138 4.31 5.20 -14.43
CA LYS A 138 5.14 5.54 -13.26
C LYS A 138 6.55 5.94 -13.68
N ARG A 139 7.21 5.20 -14.59
CA ARG A 139 8.54 5.54 -15.10
C ARG A 139 8.55 6.90 -15.79
N LYS A 140 7.58 7.16 -16.69
CA LYS A 140 7.46 8.46 -17.39
C LYS A 140 7.26 9.61 -16.41
N LEU A 141 6.42 9.44 -15.39
CA LEU A 141 6.16 10.47 -14.39
C LEU A 141 7.35 10.70 -13.45
N ALA A 142 8.05 9.64 -13.04
CA ALA A 142 9.26 9.77 -12.23
C ALA A 142 10.36 10.55 -12.97
N ASN A 143 10.53 10.30 -14.27
CA ASN A 143 11.47 11.06 -15.11
C ASN A 143 11.04 12.52 -15.31
N LYS A 144 9.72 12.77 -15.43
CA LYS A 144 9.18 14.13 -15.64
C LYS A 144 9.19 14.97 -14.35
N TYR A 145 8.98 14.33 -13.20
CA TYR A 145 8.80 14.98 -11.90
C TYR A 145 9.71 14.37 -10.82
N PRO A 146 11.04 14.37 -11.01
CA PRO A 146 11.97 13.66 -10.11
C PRO A 146 11.98 14.23 -8.69
N ASP A 147 11.71 15.52 -8.51
CA ASP A 147 11.70 16.20 -7.20
C ASP A 147 10.30 16.68 -6.77
N ASN A 148 9.25 16.27 -7.50
CA ASN A 148 7.88 16.68 -7.22
C ASN A 148 6.96 15.46 -7.06
N ILE A 149 6.85 15.00 -5.81
CA ILE A 149 6.02 13.84 -5.46
C ILE A 149 4.53 14.08 -5.73
N GLU A 150 4.05 15.31 -5.55
CA GLU A 150 2.64 15.67 -5.78
C GLU A 150 2.28 15.52 -7.26
N SER A 151 3.06 16.13 -8.16
CA SER A 151 2.85 15.97 -9.61
C SER A 151 3.01 14.52 -10.09
N TYR A 152 3.89 13.74 -9.47
CA TYR A 152 3.98 12.29 -9.74
C TYR A 152 2.72 11.54 -9.31
N MET A 153 2.13 11.86 -8.15
CA MET A 153 0.90 11.24 -7.67
C MET A 153 -0.30 11.64 -8.53
N ASP A 154 -0.46 12.93 -8.81
CA ASP A 154 -1.56 13.46 -9.62
C ASP A 154 -1.53 12.91 -11.05
N GLY A 155 -0.33 12.81 -11.64
CA GLY A 155 -0.17 12.36 -13.02
C GLY A 155 -0.62 10.91 -13.28
N LYS A 156 -0.77 10.09 -12.24
CA LYS A 156 -1.24 8.70 -12.33
C LYS A 156 -2.60 8.44 -11.70
N ASP A 157 -3.19 9.44 -11.03
CA ASP A 157 -4.45 9.29 -10.31
C ASP A 157 -5.60 8.82 -11.22
N TRP A 158 -5.69 9.36 -12.44
CA TRP A 158 -6.68 8.94 -13.44
C TRP A 158 -6.60 7.43 -13.75
N PHE A 159 -5.38 6.89 -13.84
CA PHE A 159 -5.15 5.48 -14.15
C PHE A 159 -5.50 4.59 -12.95
N ILE A 160 -5.15 5.03 -11.74
CA ILE A 160 -5.53 4.33 -10.51
C ILE A 160 -7.05 4.23 -10.41
N LYS A 161 -7.77 5.34 -10.65
CA LYS A 161 -9.25 5.36 -10.65
C LYS A 161 -9.85 4.44 -11.72
N GLU A 162 -9.27 4.39 -12.91
CA GLU A 162 -9.69 3.46 -13.96
C GLU A 162 -9.51 2.00 -13.51
N MET A 163 -8.36 1.66 -12.93
CA MET A 163 -8.08 0.29 -12.46
C MET A 163 -8.93 -0.08 -11.26
N ASP A 164 -9.21 0.84 -10.33
CA ASP A 164 -10.14 0.60 -9.22
C ASP A 164 -11.53 0.20 -9.74
N ARG A 165 -12.02 0.89 -10.78
CA ARG A 165 -13.31 0.55 -11.42
C ARG A 165 -13.27 -0.84 -12.05
N LYS A 166 -12.24 -1.14 -12.85
CA LYS A 166 -12.09 -2.46 -13.50
C LYS A 166 -11.94 -3.59 -12.47
N ALA A 167 -11.16 -3.35 -11.43
CA ALA A 167 -10.94 -4.30 -10.33
C ALA A 167 -12.24 -4.60 -9.57
N ALA A 168 -13.05 -3.59 -9.30
CA ALA A 168 -14.36 -3.76 -8.67
C ALA A 168 -15.33 -4.56 -9.56
N GLU A 169 -15.36 -4.27 -10.87
CA GLU A 169 -16.15 -5.03 -11.85
C GLU A 169 -15.72 -6.50 -11.91
N TRP A 170 -14.42 -6.74 -12.10
CA TRP A 170 -13.83 -8.06 -12.15
C TRP A 170 -14.11 -8.88 -10.88
N ARG A 171 -13.99 -8.27 -9.70
CA ARG A 171 -14.26 -8.95 -8.43
C ARG A 171 -15.75 -9.28 -8.25
N ARG A 172 -16.66 -8.44 -8.75
CA ARG A 172 -18.10 -8.75 -8.78
C ARG A 172 -18.41 -9.93 -9.71
N GLU A 173 -17.80 -9.97 -10.89
CA GLU A 173 -18.00 -11.08 -11.83
C GLU A 173 -17.52 -12.42 -11.27
N LEU A 174 -16.39 -12.43 -10.56
CA LEU A 174 -15.89 -13.64 -9.88
C LEU A 174 -16.83 -14.12 -8.77
N ARG A 175 -17.44 -13.20 -8.01
CA ARG A 175 -18.41 -13.53 -6.95
C ARG A 175 -19.72 -14.11 -7.50
N ILE A 176 -20.11 -13.79 -8.74
CA ILE A 176 -21.33 -14.30 -9.38
C ILE A 176 -21.10 -15.72 -9.95
N LYS A 177 -19.85 -16.06 -10.30
CA LYS A 177 -19.48 -17.34 -10.93
C LYS A 177 -19.18 -18.46 -9.94
N ASN A 178 -19.02 -18.14 -8.66
CA ASN A 178 -18.77 -19.08 -7.56
C ASN A 178 -20.02 -19.20 -6.70
#